data_AF-A0A6G3BX14-F1
#
_entry.id   AF-A0A6G3BX14-F1
#
_cell.length_a   1.000
_cell.length_b   1.000
_cell.length_c   1.000
_cell.angle_alpha   90.00
_cell.angle_beta   90.00
_cell.angle_gamma   90.00
#
_symmetry.space_group_name_H-M   'P 1'
#
loop_
_entity.id
_entity.type
_entity.pdbx_description
1 polymer ?
#
loop_
_entity_poly.entity_id
_entity_poly.type
_entity_poly.pdbx_seq_one_letter_code
_entity_poly.pdbx_strand_id
1 'polypeptide(L)' 'MTSPPGGGDNGSAEEPRRFVCARCGTSVDVLSEGPPLTWTYSVESGIRQYYCETCSREHLRSIEGRLDSDWW' A
#
# COMPACT_ATOMS: atom_id res chain seq x y z
N MET A 1 22.17 -33.73 29.22
CA MET A 1 21.38 -34.46 28.21
C MET A 1 19.93 -34.19 28.55
N THR A 2 19.30 -33.17 27.96
CA THR A 2 18.76 -33.26 26.59
C THR A 2 18.54 -31.86 26.01
N SER A 3 19.01 -31.66 24.77
CA SER A 3 18.76 -30.48 23.91
C SER A 3 17.33 -30.49 23.34
N PRO A 4 16.82 -29.37 22.77
CA PRO A 4 15.39 -29.09 22.55
C PRO A 4 14.88 -29.58 21.17
N PRO A 5 13.56 -29.66 20.92
CA PRO A 5 13.05 -29.68 19.56
C PRO A 5 12.71 -28.26 19.09
N GLY A 6 13.26 -27.90 17.94
CA GLY A 6 13.07 -26.61 17.29
C GLY A 6 11.62 -26.36 16.93
N GLY A 7 11.14 -25.16 17.28
CA GLY A 7 9.93 -24.60 16.70
C GLY A 7 10.22 -24.30 15.24
N GLY A 8 9.51 -25.00 14.35
CA GLY A 8 9.56 -24.77 12.93
C GLY A 8 9.29 -23.31 12.63
N ASP A 9 10.26 -22.70 11.96
CA ASP A 9 10.09 -21.46 11.22
C ASP A 9 9.04 -21.74 10.15
N ASN A 10 7.78 -21.49 10.52
CA ASN A 10 6.69 -21.42 9.56
C ASN A 10 6.89 -20.09 8.84
N GLY A 11 7.86 -20.07 7.92
CA GLY A 11 8.02 -19.02 6.94
C GLY A 11 6.74 -18.96 6.15
N SER A 12 5.79 -18.15 6.63
CA SER A 12 4.61 -17.76 5.87
C SER A 12 5.15 -17.15 4.60
N ALA A 13 5.11 -17.94 3.51
CA ALA A 13 5.42 -17.45 2.20
C ALA A 13 4.49 -16.28 1.96
N GLU A 14 5.06 -15.08 2.07
CA GLU A 14 4.40 -13.81 1.85
C GLU A 14 3.77 -13.85 0.45
N GLU A 15 2.46 -14.11 0.37
CA GLU A 15 1.79 -14.17 -0.93
C GLU A 15 1.82 -12.76 -1.55
N PRO A 16 2.33 -12.63 -2.79
CA PRO A 16 2.45 -11.32 -3.39
C PRO A 16 1.07 -10.69 -3.57
N ARG A 17 0.82 -9.61 -2.85
CA ARG A 17 -0.37 -8.77 -2.98
C ARG A 17 -0.16 -7.79 -4.13
N ARG A 18 -1.15 -7.71 -5.02
CA ARG A 18 -1.14 -6.75 -6.12
C ARG A 18 -1.80 -5.43 -5.69
N PHE A 19 -1.08 -4.33 -5.85
CA PHE A 19 -1.62 -2.98 -5.73
C PHE A 19 -1.68 -2.31 -7.10
N VAL A 20 -2.71 -1.50 -7.35
CA VAL A 20 -2.94 -0.81 -8.63
C VAL A 20 -3.14 0.67 -8.39
N CYS A 21 -2.44 1.50 -9.15
CA CYS A 21 -2.57 2.95 -9.11
C CYS A 21 -3.94 3.37 -9.66
N ALA A 22 -4.74 4.05 -8.86
CA ALA A 22 -6.08 4.52 -9.23
C ALA A 22 -6.06 5.57 -10.37
N ARG A 23 -4.90 6.15 -10.67
CA ARG A 23 -4.73 7.20 -11.70
C ARG A 23 -4.25 6.66 -13.04
N CYS A 24 -3.11 5.97 -13.06
CA CYS A 24 -2.48 5.48 -14.29
C CYS A 24 -2.63 3.97 -14.52
N GLY A 25 -3.19 3.23 -13.55
CA GLY A 25 -3.35 1.78 -13.65
C GLY A 25 -2.07 0.97 -13.44
N THR A 26 -0.93 1.61 -13.13
CA THR A 26 0.32 0.89 -12.80
C THR A 26 0.08 -0.10 -11.69
N SER A 27 0.43 -1.37 -11.89
CA SER A 27 0.33 -2.42 -10.88
C SER A 27 1.69 -2.83 -10.35
N VAL A 28 1.77 -3.15 -9.07
CA VAL A 28 2.96 -3.71 -8.44
C VAL A 28 2.55 -4.90 -7.56
N ASP A 29 3.30 -5.98 -7.68
CA ASP A 29 3.15 -7.18 -6.87
C ASP A 29 4.17 -7.11 -5.73
N VAL A 30 3.70 -7.16 -4.48
CA VAL A 30 4.52 -6.94 -3.28
C VAL A 30 4.32 -8.09 -2.32
N LEU A 31 5.40 -8.68 -1.82
CA LEU A 31 5.36 -9.79 -0.85
C LEU A 31 4.81 -9.31 0.51
N SER A 32 5.06 -8.05 0.86
CA SER A 32 4.64 -7.49 2.14
C SER A 32 3.13 -7.28 2.27
N GLU A 33 2.65 -7.22 3.51
CA GLU A 33 1.22 -7.07 3.83
C GLU A 33 0.59 -5.74 3.36
N GLY A 34 1.39 -4.76 2.91
CA GLY A 34 0.94 -3.42 2.53
C GLY A 34 1.54 -2.92 1.20
N PRO A 35 1.05 -1.78 0.67
CA PRO A 35 1.58 -1.17 -0.54
C PRO A 35 3.04 -0.73 -0.34
N PRO A 36 3.81 -0.51 -1.41
CA PRO A 36 5.17 -0.01 -1.28
C PRO A 36 5.19 1.33 -0.52
N LEU A 37 6.20 1.55 0.31
CA LEU A 37 6.33 2.78 1.12
C LEU A 37 6.41 4.06 0.28
N THR A 38 6.76 3.95 -1.01
CA THR A 38 6.82 5.08 -1.95
C THR A 38 5.46 5.44 -2.55
N TRP A 39 4.43 4.62 -2.32
CA TRP A 39 3.09 4.85 -2.81
C TRP A 39 2.28 5.67 -1.81
N THR A 40 1.38 6.50 -2.32
CA THR A 40 0.47 7.29 -1.49
C THR A 40 -0.84 6.54 -1.32
N TYR A 41 -1.31 6.48 -0.07
CA TYR A 41 -2.64 6.01 0.28
C TYR A 41 -3.55 7.20 0.52
N SER A 42 -4.69 7.22 -0.15
CA SER A 42 -5.76 8.18 0.08
C SER A 42 -7.09 7.46 0.28
N VAL A 43 -8.02 8.11 0.95
CA VAL A 43 -9.41 7.65 1.05
C VAL A 43 -10.29 8.72 0.40
N GLU A 44 -10.94 8.35 -0.69
CA GLU A 44 -11.81 9.25 -1.45
C GLU A 44 -13.24 8.71 -1.41
N SER A 45 -14.19 9.49 -0.88
CA SER A 45 -15.58 9.05 -0.71
C SER A 45 -15.72 7.71 0.03
N GLY A 46 -14.83 7.45 1.01
CA GLY A 46 -14.77 6.19 1.75
C GLY A 46 -14.06 5.04 1.02
N ILE A 47 -13.61 5.23 -0.22
CA ILE A 47 -12.92 4.22 -1.02
C ILE A 47 -11.41 4.41 -0.88
N ARG A 48 -10.72 3.31 -0.62
CA ARG A 48 -9.26 3.26 -0.52
C ARG A 48 -8.63 3.34 -1.90
N GLN A 49 -7.88 4.41 -2.14
CA GLN A 49 -7.18 4.67 -3.39
C GLN A 49 -5.67 4.66 -3.15
N TYR A 50 -4.95 3.99 -4.04
CA TYR A 50 -3.50 3.92 -4.03
C TYR A 50 -2.94 4.66 -5.25
N TYR A 51 -1.86 5.41 -5.06
CA TYR A 51 -1.17 6.13 -6.14
C TYR A 51 0.30 5.76 -6.15
N CYS A 52 0.84 5.47 -7.34
CA CYS A 52 2.26 5.18 -7.50
C CYS A 52 3.12 6.42 -7.26
N GLU A 53 4.40 6.23 -6.92
CA GLU A 53 5.35 7.30 -6.61
C GLU A 53 5.38 8.43 -7.66
N THR A 54 5.30 8.08 -8.96
CA THR A 54 5.30 9.05 -10.05
C THR A 54 4.03 9.88 -10.03
N CYS A 55 2.86 9.22 -9.98
CA CYS A 55 1.57 9.91 -9.94
C CYS A 55 1.41 10.76 -8.68
N SER A 56 1.90 10.29 -7.54
CA SER A 56 1.94 11.08 -6.31
C SER A 56 2.77 12.34 -6.54
N ARG A 57 4.05 12.20 -6.90
CA ARG A 57 4.97 13.35 -7.05
C ARG A 57 4.55 14.35 -8.12
N GLU A 58 3.99 13.89 -9.23
CA GLU A 58 3.53 14.77 -10.32
C GLU A 58 2.17 15.42 -10.06
N HIS A 59 1.36 14.91 -9.13
CA HIS A 59 -0.02 15.36 -8.95
C HIS A 59 -0.43 15.70 -7.51
N LEU A 60 0.51 15.83 -6.57
CA LEU A 60 0.20 16.29 -5.19
C LEU A 60 -0.76 17.49 -5.17
N ARG A 61 -0.57 18.49 -6.04
CA ARG A 61 -1.43 19.69 -6.12
C ARG A 61 -2.86 19.45 -6.60
N SER A 62 -3.13 18.35 -7.32
CA SER A 62 -4.49 17.98 -7.78
C SER A 62 -5.23 17.08 -6.78
N ILE A 63 -4.52 16.50 -5.82
CA ILE A 63 -5.08 15.59 -4.80
C ILE A 63 -5.46 16.39 -3.54
N GLU A 64 -4.76 17.50 -3.23
CA GLU A 64 -5.08 18.40 -2.11
C GLU A 64 -6.42 19.15 -2.26
N GLY A 65 -6.93 19.34 -3.49
CA GLY A 65 -8.16 20.12 -3.75
C GLY A 65 -9.47 19.41 -3.40
N ARG A 66 -9.41 18.18 -2.85
CA ARG A 66 -10.59 17.37 -2.50
C ARG A 66 -10.55 16.87 -1.05
N LEU A 67 -9.80 17.58 -0.19
CA LEU A 67 -9.95 17.42 1.25
C LEU A 67 -11.33 17.97 1.61
N ASP A 68 -12.26 17.05 1.87
CA ASP A 68 -13.60 17.35 2.33
C ASP A 68 -13.50 18.38 3.46
N SER A 69 -14.10 19.55 3.22
CA SER A 69 -14.06 20.70 4.14
C SER A 69 -14.96 20.48 5.37
N ASP A 70 -15.20 19.22 5.76
CA ASP A 70 -16.21 18.82 6.76
C ASP A 70 -15.59 18.53 8.14
N TRP A 71 -14.29 18.78 8.33
CA TRP A 71 -13.63 18.57 9.64
C TRP A 71 -13.23 19.86 10.37
N TRP A 72 -13.77 21.03 10.01
CA TRP A 72 -13.79 22.18 10.92
C TRP A 72 -15.06 22.19 11.78
#